data_AF-A0AAW6XSF7-F1
#
_entry.id   AF-A0AAW6XSF7-F1
#
_cell.length_a   1.000
_cell.length_b   1.000
_cell.length_c   1.000
_cell.angle_alpha   90.00
_cell.angle_beta   90.00
_cell.angle_gamma   90.00
#
_symmetry.space_group_name_H-M   'P 1'
#
loop_
_entity.id
_entity.type
_entity.pdbx_description
1 polymer ?
#
loop_
_entity_poly.entity_id
_entity_poly.type
_entity_poly.pdbx_seq_one_letter_code
_entity_poly.pdbx_strand_id
1 'polypeptide(L)'
;MSPVYLDYAATAPMRPSVREAMMKVLSGPMVANPNALHIAGRSAKEMLEAARERVARALGAAPAEVIFTGGGTEADALAVRGLVGSGPLAISAVEHEAV
;
A
#
# COMPACT_ATOMS: atom_id res chain seq x y z
N MET A 1 5.63 34.73 7.07
CA MET A 1 5.89 33.52 7.88
C MET A 1 5.25 32.36 7.16
N SER A 2 5.98 31.27 6.90
CA SER A 2 5.39 30.07 6.29
C SER A 2 4.55 29.33 7.33
N PRO A 3 3.39 28.75 6.95
CA PRO A 3 2.57 27.97 7.88
C PRO A 3 3.33 26.73 8.37
N VAL A 4 3.16 26.40 9.66
CA VAL A 4 3.71 25.18 10.27
C VAL A 4 2.65 24.09 10.20
N TYR A 5 3.00 22.94 9.61
CA TYR A 5 2.10 21.80 9.45
C TYR A 5 2.17 20.88 10.67
N LEU A 6 1.08 20.79 11.43
CA LEU A 6 0.99 20.01 12.67
C LEU A 6 -0.08 18.90 12.59
N ASP A 7 -0.35 18.38 11.39
CA ASP A 7 -1.40 17.37 11.15
C ASP A 7 -0.87 16.11 10.44
N TYR A 8 0.26 15.60 10.90
CA TYR A 8 0.85 14.36 10.37
C TYR A 8 -0.03 13.11 10.61
N ALA A 9 -1.01 13.21 11.51
CA ALA A 9 -1.98 12.15 11.79
C ALA A 9 -3.00 11.98 10.65
N ALA A 10 -3.46 13.08 10.03
CA ALA A 10 -4.37 13.01 8.89
C ALA A 10 -3.65 12.63 7.58
N THR A 11 -2.49 13.25 7.32
CA THR A 11 -1.63 12.91 6.19
C THR A 11 -0.22 13.49 6.35
N ALA A 12 0.75 12.94 5.65
CA ALA A 12 2.14 13.40 5.71
C ALA A 12 2.62 13.92 4.34
N PRO A 13 3.34 15.05 4.29
CA PRO A 13 4.03 15.48 3.09
C PRO A 13 4.96 14.38 2.57
N MET A 14 4.83 14.06 1.28
CA MET A 14 5.67 13.06 0.63
C MET A 14 7.15 13.48 0.69
N ARG A 15 7.99 12.59 1.22
CA ARG A 15 9.45 12.81 1.26
C ARG A 15 10.00 12.99 -0.17
N PRO A 16 11.00 13.87 -0.38
CA PRO A 16 11.58 14.10 -1.71
C PRO A 16 12.06 12.83 -2.40
N SER A 17 12.67 11.90 -1.65
CA SER A 17 13.13 10.61 -2.19
C SER A 17 12.01 9.70 -2.68
N VAL A 18 10.85 9.73 -2.01
CA VAL A 18 9.65 8.99 -2.43
C VAL A 18 9.09 9.62 -3.71
N ARG A 19 9.04 10.95 -3.79
CA ARG A 19 8.61 11.67 -5.00
C ARG A 19 9.48 11.30 -6.19
N GLU A 20 10.79 11.30 -6.03
CA GLU A 20 11.73 10.95 -7.10
C GLU A 20 11.53 9.50 -7.58
N ALA A 21 11.38 8.54 -6.64
CA ALA A 21 11.11 7.15 -6.98
C ALA A 21 9.77 6.99 -7.74
N MET A 22 8.72 7.66 -7.29
CA MET A 22 7.41 7.63 -7.95
C MET A 22 7.46 8.24 -9.34
N MET A 23 8.18 9.35 -9.54
CA MET A 23 8.33 9.96 -10.87
C MET A 23 9.06 9.04 -11.86
N LYS A 24 10.02 8.23 -11.40
CA LYS A 24 10.66 7.21 -12.26
C LYS A 24 9.66 6.17 -12.76
N VAL A 25 8.70 5.79 -11.93
CA VAL A 25 7.62 4.86 -12.29
C VAL A 25 6.60 5.53 -13.21
N LEU A 26 6.16 6.76 -12.89
CA LEU A 26 5.09 7.46 -13.60
C LEU A 26 5.51 8.07 -14.94
N SER A 27 6.75 8.52 -15.08
CA SER A 27 7.23 9.21 -16.29
C SER A 27 8.17 8.36 -17.15
N GLY A 28 8.50 7.15 -16.71
CA GLY A 28 9.48 6.29 -17.38
C GLY A 28 8.87 5.30 -18.38
N PRO A 29 9.72 4.48 -19.03
CA PRO A 29 9.31 3.37 -19.90
C PRO A 29 8.58 2.22 -19.17
N MET A 30 8.31 2.37 -17.86
CA MET A 30 7.73 1.35 -16.99
C MET A 30 6.20 1.38 -16.92
N VAL A 31 5.54 2.11 -17.84
CA VAL A 31 4.11 1.97 -18.08
C VAL A 31 3.86 0.62 -18.75
N ALA A 32 3.75 -0.42 -17.93
CA ALA A 32 3.55 -1.78 -18.40
C ALA A 32 2.60 -2.53 -17.47
N ASN A 33 1.82 -3.44 -18.06
CA ASN A 33 0.98 -4.35 -17.31
C ASN A 33 1.85 -5.46 -16.71
N PRO A 34 1.89 -5.66 -15.38
CA PRO A 34 2.68 -6.72 -14.75
C PRO A 34 2.20 -8.14 -15.12
N ASN A 35 1.00 -8.27 -15.70
CA ASN A 35 0.50 -9.53 -16.25
C ASN A 35 0.98 -9.81 -17.68
N ALA A 36 1.61 -8.84 -18.35
CA ALA A 36 2.11 -9.03 -19.70
C ALA A 36 3.40 -9.87 -19.71
N LEU A 37 3.49 -10.78 -20.67
CA LEU A 37 4.63 -11.71 -20.78
C LEU A 37 5.87 -11.07 -21.42
N HIS A 38 5.76 -9.91 -22.06
CA HIS A 38 6.90 -9.22 -22.67
C HIS A 38 7.83 -8.60 -21.62
N ILE A 39 9.03 -8.22 -22.03
CA ILE A 39 10.10 -7.72 -21.14
C ILE A 39 9.58 -6.63 -20.19
N ALA A 40 8.88 -5.62 -20.71
CA ALA A 40 8.38 -4.53 -19.87
C ALA A 40 7.38 -4.98 -18.78
N GLY A 41 6.55 -6.00 -19.05
CA GLY A 41 5.60 -6.53 -18.07
C GLY A 41 6.29 -7.34 -16.98
N ARG A 42 7.30 -8.14 -17.36
CA ARG A 42 8.14 -8.86 -16.38
C ARG A 42 8.89 -7.89 -15.48
N SER A 43 9.48 -6.83 -16.02
CA SER A 43 10.15 -5.80 -15.22
C SER A 43 9.19 -5.06 -14.27
N ALA A 44 7.94 -4.79 -14.69
CA ALA A 44 6.93 -4.22 -13.80
C ALA A 44 6.54 -5.20 -12.67
N LYS A 45 6.41 -6.48 -12.98
CA LYS A 45 6.15 -7.54 -11.98
C LYS A 45 7.30 -7.66 -10.97
N GLU A 46 8.54 -7.68 -11.44
CA GLU A 46 9.74 -7.71 -10.58
C GLU A 46 9.77 -6.54 -9.60
N MET A 47 9.44 -5.32 -10.06
CA MET A 47 9.35 -4.14 -9.20
C MET A 47 8.27 -4.29 -8.13
N LEU A 48 7.09 -4.80 -8.50
CA LEU A 48 5.98 -5.01 -7.57
C LEU A 48 6.32 -6.05 -6.49
N GLU A 49 6.95 -7.16 -6.88
CA GLU A 49 7.37 -8.19 -5.93
C GLU A 49 8.51 -7.71 -5.03
N ALA A 50 9.48 -6.95 -5.55
CA ALA A 50 10.50 -6.32 -4.73
C ALA A 50 9.91 -5.33 -3.71
N ALA A 51 8.85 -4.59 -4.07
CA ALA A 51 8.11 -3.75 -3.13
C ALA A 51 7.40 -4.60 -2.07
N ARG A 52 6.77 -5.71 -2.46
CA ARG A 52 6.09 -6.65 -1.55
C ARG A 52 7.05 -7.22 -0.52
N GLU A 53 8.22 -7.70 -0.95
CA GLU A 53 9.27 -8.22 -0.06
C GLU A 53 9.76 -7.18 0.95
N ARG A 54 9.88 -5.91 0.53
CA ARG A 54 10.28 -4.82 1.42
C ARG A 54 9.24 -4.53 2.49
N VAL A 55 7.96 -4.51 2.12
CA VAL A 55 6.85 -4.33 3.08
C VAL A 55 6.77 -5.51 4.04
N ALA A 56 6.80 -6.74 3.51
CA ALA A 56 6.75 -7.96 4.32
C ALA A 56 7.86 -7.99 5.37
N ARG A 57 9.10 -7.66 4.97
CA ARG A 57 10.25 -7.56 5.88
C ARG A 57 10.07 -6.49 6.96
N ALA A 58 9.52 -5.33 6.61
CA ALA A 58 9.26 -4.26 7.56
C ALA A 58 8.20 -4.64 8.60
N LEU A 59 7.27 -5.53 8.24
CA LEU A 59 6.19 -6.02 9.09
C LEU A 59 6.50 -7.35 9.79
N GLY A 60 7.61 -8.02 9.44
CA GLY A 60 7.94 -9.36 9.96
C GLY A 60 7.06 -10.49 9.40
N ALA A 61 6.47 -10.30 8.21
CA ALA A 61 5.59 -11.25 7.54
C ALA A 61 6.26 -11.92 6.33
N ALA A 62 5.67 -13.00 5.83
CA ALA A 62 6.02 -13.57 4.53
C ALA A 62 5.48 -12.69 3.38
N PRO A 63 6.16 -12.61 2.23
CA PRO A 63 5.66 -11.83 1.09
C PRO A 63 4.24 -12.22 0.66
N ALA A 64 3.90 -13.51 0.75
CA ALA A 64 2.57 -14.01 0.40
C ALA A 64 1.44 -13.51 1.33
N GLU A 65 1.77 -12.99 2.52
CA GLU A 65 0.81 -12.44 3.48
C GLU A 65 0.53 -10.95 3.24
N VAL A 66 1.26 -10.31 2.31
CA VAL A 66 1.07 -8.89 1.98
C VAL A 66 0.17 -8.74 0.77
N ILE A 67 -0.97 -8.06 0.96
CA ILE A 67 -1.88 -7.65 -0.12
C ILE A 67 -1.80 -6.13 -0.25
N PHE A 68 -1.60 -5.63 -1.47
CA PHE A 68 -1.65 -4.20 -1.75
C PHE A 68 -3.10 -3.78 -2.05
N THR A 69 -3.58 -2.75 -1.36
CA THR A 69 -4.89 -2.12 -1.54
C THR A 69 -4.73 -0.64 -1.90
N GLY A 70 -5.81 0.05 -2.24
CA GLY A 70 -5.84 1.49 -2.48
C GLY A 70 -5.68 2.34 -1.20
N GLY A 71 -5.81 1.76 -0.01
CA GLY A 71 -5.63 2.45 1.27
C GLY A 71 -6.10 1.66 2.48
N GLY A 72 -6.03 2.29 3.66
CA GLY A 72 -6.43 1.68 4.94
C GLY A 72 -7.89 1.23 4.96
N THR A 73 -8.82 2.08 4.52
CA THR A 73 -10.25 1.74 4.45
C THR A 73 -10.56 0.49 3.63
N GLU A 74 -9.88 0.30 2.50
CA GLU A 74 -10.06 -0.91 1.68
C GLU A 74 -9.44 -2.14 2.36
N ALA A 75 -8.29 -1.97 3.03
CA ALA A 75 -7.64 -3.05 3.77
C ALA A 75 -8.48 -3.53 4.96
N ASP A 76 -9.04 -2.60 5.75
CA ASP A 76 -9.90 -2.91 6.90
C ASP A 76 -11.18 -3.62 6.45
N ALA A 77 -11.83 -3.11 5.39
CA ALA A 77 -13.00 -3.75 4.81
C ALA A 77 -12.69 -5.18 4.30
N LEU A 78 -11.55 -5.37 3.63
CA LEU A 78 -11.10 -6.69 3.16
C LEU A 78 -10.87 -7.65 4.35
N ALA A 79 -10.21 -7.19 5.41
CA ALA A 79 -9.92 -8.01 6.58
C ALA A 79 -11.20 -8.37 7.35
N VAL A 80 -12.03 -7.39 7.70
CA VAL A 80 -13.24 -7.62 8.51
C VAL A 80 -14.28 -8.39 7.71
N ARG A 81 -14.69 -7.89 6.53
CA ARG A 81 -15.77 -8.51 5.76
C ARG A 81 -15.32 -9.81 5.10
N GLY A 82 -14.05 -9.91 4.70
CA GLY A 82 -13.50 -11.10 4.06
C GLY A 82 -13.32 -12.28 5.01
N LEU A 83 -13.08 -12.04 6.30
CA LEU A 83 -12.84 -13.10 7.28
C LEU A 83 -14.06 -13.43 8.15
N VAL A 84 -14.84 -12.44 8.56
CA VAL A 84 -15.83 -12.61 9.64
C VAL A 84 -17.13 -13.25 9.16
N GLY A 85 -17.45 -13.17 7.86
CA GLY A 85 -18.71 -13.70 7.34
C GLY A 85 -19.92 -13.16 8.14
N SER A 86 -20.74 -14.06 8.70
CA SER A 86 -21.86 -13.73 9.60
C SER A 86 -21.59 -14.02 11.08
N GLY A 87 -20.32 -14.22 11.47
CA GLY A 87 -19.92 -14.50 12.84
C GLY A 87 -19.92 -13.27 13.76
N PRO A 88 -19.83 -13.46 15.09
CA PRO A 88 -19.70 -12.36 16.03
C PRO A 88 -18.37 -11.62 15.84
N LEU A 89 -18.44 -10.28 15.88
CA LEU A 89 -17.30 -9.38 15.77
C LEU A 89 -17.14 -8.59 17.06
N ALA A 90 -15.90 -8.44 17.53
CA ALA A 90 -15.53 -7.56 18.63
C ALA A 90 -14.55 -6.50 18.12
N ILE A 91 -14.87 -5.23 18.37
CA ILE A 91 -14.04 -4.06 18.06
C ILE A 91 -13.92 -3.18 19.30
N SER A 92 -12.93 -2.29 19.34
CA SER A 92 -12.84 -1.29 20.41
C SER A 92 -13.73 -0.08 20.12
N ALA A 93 -14.04 0.71 21.16
CA ALA A 93 -14.84 1.94 21.02
C ALA A 93 -14.06 3.11 20.40
N VAL A 94 -12.78 2.93 20.08
CA VAL A 94 -11.86 3.97 19.62
C VAL A 94 -11.19 3.62 18.28
N GLU A 95 -11.70 2.60 17.59
CA GLU A 95 -11.24 2.31 16.23
C GLU A 95 -11.49 3.50 15.29
N HIS A 96 -10.73 3.55 14.21
CA HIS A 96 -11.01 4.47 13.11
C HIS A 96 -12.37 4.10 12.46
N GLU A 97 -13.07 5.07 11.86
CA GLU A 97 -14.33 4.86 11.12
C GLU A 97 -14.24 3.82 9.98
N ALA A 98 -13.03 3.40 9.62
CA ALA A 98 -12.78 2.42 8.58
C ALA A 98 -13.03 0.97 9.03
N VAL A 99 -13.04 0.73 10.33
CA VAL A 99 -13.25 -0.58 10.98
C VAL A 99 -14.71 -0.75 11.37
#